data_AF-A0A5B7I8B0-F1
#
_entry.id   AF-A0A5B7I8B0-F1
#
_cell.length_a   1.000
_cell.length_b   1.000
_cell.length_c   1.000
_cell.angle_alpha   90.00
_cell.angle_beta   90.00
_cell.angle_gamma   90.00
#
_symmetry.space_group_name_H-M   'P 1'
#
loop_
_entity.id
_entity.type
_entity.pdbx_description
1 polymer ?
#
loop_
_entity_poly.entity_id
_entity_poly.type
_entity_poly.pdbx_seq_one_letter_code
_entity_poly.pdbx_strand_id
1 'polypeptide(L)'
;MTRQNRIPMEGGSGQLALIPAWDMANHEQGIYSTAFDEGGRGCLCLAQRGFSAGEQFTIHYSQRPNNEFFLHSGFTDPGMITSGKEN
;
A
#
# COMPACT_ATOMS: atom_id res chain seq x y z
N MET A 1 -1.94 1.14 13.35
CA MET A 1 -2.57 0.54 12.15
C MET A 1 -2.11 1.17 10.84
N THR A 2 -1.69 2.45 10.81
CA THR A 2 -1.29 3.20 9.60
C THR A 2 -0.20 2.59 8.71
N ARG A 3 0.71 1.79 9.29
CA ARG A 3 1.88 1.20 8.60
C ARG A 3 2.01 -0.31 8.78
N GLN A 4 1.00 -0.97 9.35
CA GLN A 4 1.06 -2.41 9.59
C GLN A 4 0.77 -3.17 8.30
N ASN A 5 1.58 -4.17 7.99
CA ASN A 5 1.43 -5.01 6.80
C ASN A 5 1.33 -6.46 7.21
N ARG A 6 0.54 -7.22 6.46
CA ARG A 6 0.39 -8.66 6.66
C ARG A 6 1.37 -9.38 5.76
N ILE A 7 2.33 -10.08 6.35
CA ILE A 7 3.33 -10.87 5.61
C ILE A 7 3.02 -12.37 5.73
N PRO A 8 3.34 -13.17 4.70
CA PRO A 8 3.29 -14.62 4.78
C PRO A 8 4.15 -15.14 5.94
N MET A 9 3.70 -16.22 6.56
CA MET A 9 4.44 -16.97 7.58
C MET A 9 4.32 -18.45 7.25
N GLU A 10 5.41 -19.19 7.36
CA GLU A 10 5.44 -20.62 7.06
C GLU A 10 4.41 -21.38 7.92
N GLY A 11 3.52 -22.14 7.27
CA GLY A 11 2.51 -22.97 7.93
C GLY A 11 1.39 -22.22 8.68
N GLY A 12 1.31 -20.90 8.56
CA GLY A 12 0.43 -20.06 9.38
C GLY A 12 -0.50 -19.16 8.59
N SER A 13 -1.42 -18.50 9.32
CA SER A 13 -2.34 -17.56 8.69
C SER A 13 -1.61 -16.32 8.18
N GLY A 14 -0.41 -15.97 8.62
CA GLY A 14 0.35 -14.75 8.27
C GLY A 14 0.49 -13.81 9.47
N GLN A 15 1.58 -13.03 9.54
CA GLN A 15 1.93 -12.18 10.69
C GLN A 15 1.88 -10.69 10.34
N LEU A 16 1.58 -9.83 11.32
CA LEU A 16 1.69 -8.38 11.16
C LEU A 16 3.14 -7.92 11.39
N ALA A 17 3.64 -7.09 10.48
CA ALA A 17 4.98 -6.52 10.54
C ALA A 17 5.00 -5.05 10.10
N LEU A 18 6.07 -4.36 10.51
CA LEU A 18 6.50 -3.09 9.92
C LEU A 18 7.61 -3.40 8.91
N ILE A 19 7.58 -2.76 7.75
CA ILE A 19 8.55 -2.99 6.67
C ILE A 19 9.37 -1.69 6.50
N PRO A 20 10.56 -1.59 7.14
CA PRO A 20 11.35 -0.37 7.09
C PRO A 20 11.71 0.04 5.67
N ALA A 21 11.91 1.36 5.48
CA ALA A 21 12.18 2.03 4.21
C ALA A 21 11.00 2.00 3.22
N TRP A 22 10.42 0.84 2.93
CA TRP A 22 9.27 0.73 2.03
C TRP A 22 8.05 1.49 2.59
N ASP A 23 7.83 1.43 3.90
CA ASP A 23 6.68 2.05 4.56
C ASP A 23 6.74 3.59 4.62
N MET A 24 7.82 4.20 4.13
CA MET A 24 7.95 5.65 3.94
C MET A 24 7.31 6.16 2.64
N ALA A 25 7.07 5.28 1.65
CA ALA A 25 6.44 5.65 0.40
C ALA A 25 4.99 6.07 0.64
N ASN A 26 4.57 7.22 0.10
CA ASN A 26 3.22 7.73 0.29
C ASN A 26 2.20 7.08 -0.67
N HIS A 27 0.92 7.26 -0.36
CA HIS A 27 -0.19 6.77 -1.18
C HIS A 27 -0.34 7.56 -2.48
N GLU A 28 -0.54 6.85 -3.59
CA GLU A 28 -1.11 7.36 -4.84
C GLU A 28 -2.03 6.29 -5.43
N GLN A 29 -3.11 6.70 -6.10
CA GLN A 29 -3.99 5.76 -6.81
C GLN A 29 -3.25 5.06 -7.95
N GLY A 30 -3.42 3.74 -8.06
CA GLY A 30 -2.69 2.94 -9.04
C GLY A 30 -2.91 1.45 -8.85
N ILE A 31 -1.86 0.66 -9.03
CA ILE A 31 -1.90 -0.80 -8.94
C ILE A 31 -1.10 -1.31 -7.75
N TYR A 32 -1.56 -2.43 -7.17
CA TYR A 32 -0.73 -3.16 -6.21
C TYR A 32 0.54 -3.65 -6.90
N SER A 33 1.67 -3.17 -6.42
CA SER A 33 3.00 -3.40 -6.99
C SER A 33 4.00 -3.94 -5.96
N THR A 34 3.51 -4.32 -4.78
CA THR A 34 4.31 -4.88 -3.70
C THR A 34 3.87 -6.31 -3.41
N ALA A 35 4.84 -7.21 -3.28
CA ALA A 35 4.65 -8.60 -2.88
C ALA A 35 5.72 -9.01 -1.86
N PHE A 36 5.51 -10.15 -1.22
CA PHE A 36 6.57 -10.81 -0.45
C PHE A 36 7.23 -11.86 -1.36
N ASP A 37 8.52 -11.70 -1.62
CA ASP A 37 9.32 -12.69 -2.34
C ASP A 37 9.82 -13.75 -1.36
N GLU A 38 9.29 -14.96 -1.46
CA GLU A 38 9.69 -16.09 -0.62
C GLU A 38 11.12 -16.57 -0.92
N GLY A 39 11.57 -16.48 -2.18
CA GLY A 39 12.92 -16.88 -2.59
C GLY A 39 13.99 -15.91 -2.11
N GLY A 40 13.67 -14.60 -2.12
CA GLY A 40 14.50 -13.52 -1.58
C GLY A 40 14.29 -13.25 -0.07
N ARG A 41 13.26 -13.83 0.53
CA ARG A 41 12.81 -13.63 1.92
C ARG A 41 12.60 -12.16 2.29
N GLY A 42 11.91 -11.41 1.45
CA GLY A 42 11.78 -9.96 1.63
C GLY A 42 10.62 -9.30 0.90
N CYS A 43 10.43 -8.02 1.18
CA CYS A 43 9.48 -7.17 0.46
C CYS A 43 10.03 -6.85 -0.94
N LEU A 44 9.32 -7.26 -1.98
CA LEU A 44 9.58 -6.88 -3.37
C LEU A 44 8.58 -5.80 -3.77
N CYS A 45 9.07 -4.60 -4.06
CA CYS A 45 8.25 -3.50 -4.56
C CYS A 45 8.72 -3.12 -5.97
N LEU A 46 7.83 -3.26 -6.95
CA LEU A 46 8.02 -2.74 -8.30
C LEU A 46 7.43 -1.33 -8.39
N ALA A 47 7.87 -0.54 -9.37
CA ALA A 47 7.27 0.76 -9.61
C ALA A 47 5.87 0.58 -10.23
N GLN A 48 4.83 1.17 -9.62
CA GLN A 48 3.46 1.10 -10.15
C GLN A 48 3.27 1.87 -11.47
N ARG A 49 4.18 2.80 -11.77
CA ARG A 49 4.27 3.57 -13.01
C ARG A 49 5.72 4.05 -13.21
N GLY A 50 6.00 4.74 -14.31
CA GLY A 50 7.28 5.43 -14.48
C GLY A 50 7.42 6.59 -13.48
N PHE A 51 8.60 6.74 -12.88
CA PHE A 51 8.99 7.89 -12.06
C PHE A 51 10.21 8.58 -12.68
N SER A 52 10.19 9.90 -12.76
CA SER A 52 11.33 10.70 -13.19
C SER A 52 12.31 10.94 -12.05
N ALA A 53 13.57 11.24 -12.36
CA ALA A 53 14.54 11.62 -11.34
C ALA A 53 14.08 12.87 -10.58
N GLY A 54 14.07 12.82 -9.24
CA GLY A 54 13.56 13.89 -8.38
C GLY A 54 12.04 13.87 -8.15
N GLU A 55 11.31 13.00 -8.84
CA GLU A 55 9.89 12.77 -8.57
C GLU A 55 9.71 11.94 -7.27
N GLN A 56 8.65 12.23 -6.53
CA GLN A 56 8.30 11.45 -5.35
C GLN A 56 7.92 10.03 -5.76
N PHE A 57 8.58 9.04 -5.15
CA PHE A 57 8.16 7.65 -5.25
C PHE A 57 6.91 7.39 -4.39
N THR A 58 5.88 6.81 -5.00
CA THR A 58 4.59 6.52 -4.38
C THR A 58 4.18 5.08 -4.64
N ILE A 59 3.29 4.56 -3.78
CA ILE A 59 2.70 3.22 -3.92
C ILE A 59 1.18 3.27 -3.75
N HIS A 60 0.48 2.30 -4.33
CA HIS A 60 -0.94 2.13 -4.07
C HIS A 60 -1.18 1.32 -2.80
N TYR A 61 -1.58 2.00 -1.72
CA TYR A 61 -1.83 1.36 -0.42
C TYR A 61 -2.97 0.34 -0.46
N SER A 62 -4.11 0.71 -1.06
CA SER A 62 -5.33 -0.09 -1.06
C SER A 62 -6.48 0.57 -1.81
N GLN A 63 -7.50 -0.21 -2.16
CA GLN A 63 -8.81 0.26 -2.61
C GLN A 63 -9.74 0.73 -1.47
N ARG A 64 -9.19 1.06 -0.29
CA ARG A 64 -9.99 1.46 0.89
C ARG A 64 -10.71 2.79 0.65
N PRO A 65 -11.97 2.93 1.09
CA PRO A 65 -12.69 4.19 1.01
C PRO A 65 -12.10 5.27 1.93
N ASN A 66 -12.44 6.54 1.67
CA ASN A 66 -11.87 7.69 2.40
C ASN A 66 -12.15 7.69 3.91
N ASN A 67 -13.27 7.11 4.36
CA ASN A 67 -13.54 6.92 5.80
C ASN A 67 -12.52 5.99 6.46
N GLU A 68 -12.09 4.93 5.77
CA GLU A 68 -11.04 4.03 6.26
C GLU A 68 -9.65 4.66 6.16
N PHE A 69 -9.33 5.39 5.09
CA PHE A 69 -8.09 6.16 5.04
C PHE A 69 -8.02 7.17 6.17
N PHE A 70 -9.12 7.87 6.47
CA PHE A 70 -9.16 8.85 7.54
C PHE A 70 -8.94 8.19 8.90
N LEU A 71 -9.71 7.15 9.21
CA LEU A 71 -9.68 6.51 10.52
C LEU A 71 -8.40 5.69 10.75
N HIS A 72 -7.90 4.99 9.73
CA HIS A 72 -6.83 4.00 9.88
C HIS A 72 -5.47 4.45 9.33
N SER A 73 -5.45 5.45 8.44
CA SER A 73 -4.24 5.98 7.79
C SER A 73 -3.98 7.46 8.09
N GLY A 74 -4.95 8.19 8.66
CA GLY A 74 -4.80 9.58 9.07
C GLY A 74 -4.87 10.61 7.94
N PHE A 75 -5.38 10.24 6.76
CA PHE A 75 -5.54 11.16 5.62
C PHE A 75 -6.79 10.82 4.80
N THR A 76 -7.21 11.72 3.90
CA THR A 76 -8.21 11.45 2.88
C THR A 76 -7.57 11.61 1.51
N ASP A 77 -7.90 10.73 0.56
CA ASP A 77 -7.44 10.81 -0.82
C ASP A 77 -8.50 11.50 -1.70
N PRO A 78 -8.21 12.69 -2.27
CA PRO A 78 -9.11 13.38 -3.19
C PRO A 78 -9.32 12.63 -4.51
N GLY A 79 -8.37 11.78 -4.92
CA GLY A 79 -8.44 10.97 -6.14
C GLY A 79 -9.32 9.73 -6.00
N MET A 80 -9.79 9.42 -4.80
CA MET A 80 -10.67 8.30 -4.53
C MET A 80 -12.09 8.65 -5.03
N ILE A 81 -12.36 8.35 -6.31
CA ILE A 81 -13.71 8.41 -6.86
C ILE A 81 -14.49 7.32 -6.14
N THR A 82 -15.37 7.74 -5.22
CA THR A 82 -16.40 6.83 -4.71
C THR A 82 -17.18 6.35 -5.94
N SER A 83 -17.15 5.06 -6.22
CA SER A 83 -18.16 4.45 -7.07
C SER A 83 -19.50 4.47 -6.31
N GLY A 84 -19.98 5.65 -5.95
CA GLY A 84 -21.35 5.91 -5.56
C GLY A 84 -22.18 5.95 -6.83
N LYS A 85 -22.43 4.77 -7.43
CA LYS A 85 -23.69 4.57 -8.12
C LYS A 85 -24.74 4.40 -7.03
N GLU A 86 -25.26 5.53 -6.55
CA GLU A 86 -26.60 5.54 -5.98
C GLU A 86 -27.56 5.20 -7.12
N ASN A 87 -28.23 4.05 -7.01
CA ASN A 87 -29.49 3.77 -7.69
C ASN A 87 -30.62 4.44 -6.92
#